data_AF-A0A081CD13-F1
#
_entry.id   AF-A0A081CD13-F1
#
_cell.length_a   1.000
_cell.length_b   1.000
_cell.length_c   1.000
_cell.angle_alpha   90.00
_cell.angle_beta   90.00
_cell.angle_gamma   90.00
#
_symmetry.space_group_name_H-M   'P 1'
#
loop_
_entity.id
_entity.type
_entity.pdbx_description
1 polymer ?
#
loop_
_entity_poly.entity_id
_entity_poly.type
_entity_poly.pdbx_seq_one_letter_code
_entity_poly.pdbx_strand_id
1 'polypeptide(L)'
;MKIFGFAFFAVLAAFVTVVNAAPPMPAVVANSDAAVQALWTKASEGVFNNMLPGQFAHLQDDWTRFLTTEGEGVIMDFREFLKMVNFEDTRPYMFNTENDVHKPAMATGLVEKFAEYLAIKRRGLVDTELRLGRGGSSRS
;
A
#
# COMPACT_ATOMS: atom_id res chain seq x y z
N MET A 1 26.24 -28.18 6.26
CA MET A 1 26.20 -26.88 5.57
C MET A 1 24.81 -26.71 4.94
N LYS A 2 24.21 -25.54 5.15
CA LYS A 2 22.94 -25.06 4.58
C LYS A 2 23.06 -24.90 3.06
N ILE A 3 22.02 -25.28 2.30
CA ILE A 3 21.43 -24.41 1.26
C ILE A 3 19.93 -24.79 1.13
N PHE A 4 19.06 -23.93 1.63
CA PHE A 4 17.67 -23.84 1.19
C PHE A 4 17.67 -23.03 -0.11
N GLY A 5 17.00 -23.52 -1.15
CA GLY A 5 16.81 -22.78 -2.39
C GLY A 5 15.48 -23.18 -2.99
N PHE A 6 14.43 -22.44 -2.63
CA PHE A 6 13.07 -22.61 -3.12
C PHE A 6 13.04 -22.51 -4.65
N ALA A 7 12.68 -23.62 -5.29
CA ALA A 7 12.15 -23.63 -6.64
C ALA A 7 10.61 -23.65 -6.57
N PHE A 8 9.97 -23.19 -7.65
CA PHE A 8 8.52 -23.14 -7.95
C PHE A 8 7.80 -21.86 -7.46
N PHE A 9 7.12 -21.06 -8.29
CA PHE A 9 6.42 -21.34 -9.54
C PHE A 9 6.57 -20.20 -10.56
N ALA A 10 6.86 -20.57 -11.80
CA ALA A 10 6.48 -19.80 -12.97
C ALA A 10 4.99 -20.08 -13.27
N VAL A 11 4.16 -19.04 -13.39
CA VAL A 11 2.89 -19.08 -14.14
C VAL A 11 2.68 -17.76 -14.86
N LEU A 12 2.58 -17.87 -16.19
CA LEU A 12 2.22 -16.86 -17.18
C LEU A 12 0.81 -16.30 -16.98
N ALA A 13 0.62 -15.02 -17.30
CA ALA A 13 -0.56 -14.57 -18.04
C ALA A 13 -0.16 -13.38 -18.93
N ALA A 14 0.04 -13.68 -20.21
CA ALA A 14 0.09 -12.67 -21.28
C ALA A 14 -1.34 -12.43 -21.77
N PHE A 15 -1.81 -11.18 -21.74
CA PHE A 15 -2.69 -10.60 -22.75
C PHE A 15 -2.49 -9.08 -22.79
N VAL A 16 -2.06 -8.62 -23.96
CA VAL A 16 -1.88 -7.22 -24.34
C VAL A 16 -3.22 -6.69 -24.82
N THR A 17 -3.71 -5.60 -24.23
CA THR A 17 -4.63 -4.65 -24.88
C THR A 17 -4.15 -3.25 -24.54
N VAL A 18 -3.74 -2.49 -25.55
CA VAL A 18 -3.36 -1.08 -25.41
C VAL A 18 -4.65 -0.27 -25.31
N VAL A 19 -5.20 -0.21 -24.12
CA VAL A 19 -5.99 0.92 -23.63
C VAL A 19 -5.06 1.61 -22.63
N ASN A 20 -5.22 2.91 -22.40
CA ASN A 20 -4.47 3.66 -21.39
C ASN A 20 -4.88 3.19 -19.97
N ALA A 21 -4.67 1.91 -19.68
CA ALA A 21 -5.24 1.17 -18.58
C ALA A 21 -4.23 1.15 -17.44
N ALA A 22 -4.67 1.68 -16.29
CA ALA A 22 -4.03 1.52 -15.00
C ALA A 22 -3.35 0.14 -14.86
N PRO A 23 -2.16 0.05 -14.21
CA PRO A 23 -1.52 -1.23 -13.94
C PRO A 23 -2.52 -2.19 -13.27
N PRO A 24 -2.47 -3.52 -13.47
CA PRO A 24 -3.42 -4.43 -12.82
C PRO A 24 -3.30 -4.34 -11.28
N MET A 25 -4.43 -4.45 -10.56
CA MET A 25 -4.45 -4.38 -9.10
C MET A 25 -3.61 -5.53 -8.49
N PRO A 26 -2.57 -5.23 -7.69
CA PRO A 26 -1.72 -6.25 -7.09
C PRO A 26 -2.48 -7.14 -6.10
N ALA A 27 -2.06 -8.40 -5.97
CA ALA A 27 -2.75 -9.37 -5.08
C ALA A 27 -2.76 -8.93 -3.61
N VAL A 28 -1.73 -8.24 -3.12
CA VAL A 28 -1.68 -7.73 -1.74
C VAL A 28 -2.76 -6.65 -1.50
N VAL A 29 -3.05 -5.84 -2.52
CA VAL A 29 -4.12 -4.84 -2.49
C VAL A 29 -5.49 -5.51 -2.65
N ALA A 30 -5.63 -6.43 -3.61
CA ALA A 30 -6.88 -7.14 -3.87
C ALA A 30 -7.36 -7.98 -2.67
N ASN A 31 -6.43 -8.49 -1.86
CA ASN A 31 -6.73 -9.22 -0.63
C ASN A 31 -6.79 -8.33 0.62
N SER A 32 -6.60 -7.02 0.47
CA SER A 32 -6.77 -6.04 1.55
C SER A 32 -8.22 -5.60 1.68
N ASP A 33 -8.50 -4.76 2.68
CA ASP A 33 -9.84 -4.21 2.87
C ASP A 33 -10.27 -3.32 1.69
N ALA A 34 -11.57 -3.05 1.62
CA ALA A 34 -12.18 -2.26 0.56
C ALA A 34 -11.65 -0.81 0.49
N ALA A 35 -11.13 -0.26 1.60
CA ALA A 35 -10.58 1.08 1.63
C ALA A 35 -9.22 1.11 0.91
N VAL A 36 -8.34 0.14 1.16
CA VAL A 36 -7.06 0.01 0.45
C VAL A 36 -7.27 -0.22 -1.05
N GLN A 37 -8.24 -1.06 -1.42
CA GLN A 37 -8.60 -1.26 -2.84
C GLN A 37 -9.07 0.04 -3.49
N ALA A 38 -9.95 0.80 -2.81
CA ALA A 38 -10.45 2.07 -3.32
C ALA A 38 -9.37 3.14 -3.44
N LEU A 39 -8.39 3.17 -2.52
CA LEU A 39 -7.25 4.06 -2.62
C LEU A 39 -6.38 3.74 -3.82
N TRP A 40 -6.17 2.46 -4.11
CA TRP A 40 -5.40 2.03 -5.26
C TRP A 40 -6.10 2.43 -6.57
N THR A 41 -7.43 2.26 -6.65
CA THR A 41 -8.21 2.68 -7.84
C THR A 41 -8.10 4.18 -8.07
N LYS A 42 -8.27 4.99 -7.00
CA LYS A 42 -8.11 6.45 -7.13
C LYS A 42 -6.70 6.85 -7.55
N ALA A 43 -5.68 6.21 -6.98
CA ALA A 43 -4.29 6.46 -7.33
C ALA A 43 -4.01 6.15 -8.81
N SER A 44 -4.58 5.06 -9.32
CA SER A 44 -4.42 4.64 -10.71
C SER A 44 -5.17 5.54 -11.70
N GLU A 45 -6.28 6.14 -11.27
CA GLU A 45 -7.01 7.19 -11.98
C GLU A 45 -6.33 8.57 -11.91
N GLY A 46 -5.23 8.67 -11.16
CA GLY A 46 -4.46 9.90 -11.07
C GLY A 46 -4.78 10.77 -9.85
N VAL A 47 -5.41 10.22 -8.81
CA VAL A 47 -5.79 10.96 -7.60
C VAL A 47 -5.09 10.40 -6.37
N PHE A 48 -4.24 11.21 -5.74
CA PHE A 48 -3.59 10.85 -4.48
C PHE A 48 -4.18 11.63 -3.30
N ASN A 49 -4.45 10.92 -2.20
CA ASN A 49 -5.00 11.48 -0.96
C ASN A 49 -4.07 11.13 0.21
N ASN A 50 -3.38 12.12 0.77
CA ASN A 50 -2.65 11.98 2.04
C ASN A 50 -3.60 12.07 3.25
N MET A 51 -4.65 12.88 3.13
CA MET A 51 -5.80 12.88 4.04
C MET A 51 -6.92 12.01 3.47
N LEU A 52 -7.23 10.92 4.16
CA LEU A 52 -8.23 9.96 3.73
C LEU A 52 -9.65 10.53 3.95
N PRO A 53 -10.56 10.37 2.97
CA PRO A 53 -11.98 10.69 3.15
C PRO A 53 -12.59 9.98 4.37
N GLY A 54 -13.63 10.56 4.97
CA GLY A 54 -14.22 10.06 6.23
C GLY A 54 -14.58 8.57 6.24
N GLN A 55 -14.99 8.02 5.10
CA GLN A 55 -15.26 6.58 4.94
C GLN A 55 -14.04 5.67 5.16
N PHE A 56 -12.83 6.22 5.08
CA PHE A 56 -11.54 5.55 5.26
C PHE A 56 -10.77 6.08 6.48
N ALA A 57 -11.40 6.90 7.33
CA ALA A 57 -10.74 7.54 8.48
C ALA A 57 -10.12 6.55 9.46
N HIS A 58 -10.65 5.32 9.54
CA HIS A 58 -10.09 4.24 10.36
C HIS A 58 -8.67 3.82 9.96
N LEU A 59 -8.24 4.13 8.74
CA LEU A 59 -6.87 3.90 8.25
C LEU A 59 -5.97 5.13 8.37
N GLN A 60 -6.47 6.30 8.77
CA GLN A 60 -5.73 7.57 8.71
C GLN A 60 -4.44 7.53 9.53
N ASP A 61 -4.48 6.99 10.75
CA ASP A 61 -3.32 6.93 11.62
C ASP A 61 -2.22 6.02 11.04
N ASP A 62 -2.61 4.87 10.51
CA ASP A 62 -1.70 3.92 9.88
C ASP A 62 -1.14 4.47 8.56
N TRP A 63 -1.98 5.14 7.78
CA TRP A 63 -1.58 5.78 6.53
C TRP A 63 -0.58 6.92 6.77
N THR A 64 -0.85 7.77 7.76
CA THR A 64 0.05 8.87 8.17
C THR A 64 1.38 8.32 8.64
N ARG A 65 1.37 7.28 9.48
CA ARG A 65 2.60 6.62 9.94
C ARG A 65 3.37 6.04 8.76
N PHE A 66 2.71 5.29 7.89
CA PHE A 66 3.36 4.70 6.72
C PHE A 66 4.00 5.77 5.83
N LEU A 67 3.28 6.83 5.49
CA LEU A 67 3.79 7.91 4.64
C LEU A 67 5.03 8.58 5.26
N THR A 68 4.99 8.87 6.56
CA THR A 68 6.09 9.55 7.27
C THR A 68 7.30 8.67 7.60
N THR A 69 7.17 7.33 7.55
CA THR A 69 8.28 6.42 7.89
C THR A 69 8.84 5.65 6.70
N GLU A 70 7.97 5.14 5.82
CA GLU A 70 8.32 4.22 4.73
C GLU A 70 8.02 4.84 3.36
N GLY A 71 7.08 5.79 3.30
CA GLY A 71 6.67 6.47 2.08
C GLY A 71 7.78 7.32 1.47
N GLU A 72 8.61 7.99 2.27
CA GLU A 72 9.71 8.84 1.77
C GLU A 72 10.71 8.06 0.90
N GLY A 73 11.04 6.82 1.27
CA GLY A 73 11.99 5.97 0.53
C GLY A 73 11.49 5.52 -0.84
N VAL A 74 10.17 5.52 -1.06
CA VAL A 74 9.53 5.16 -2.34
C VAL A 74 9.48 6.35 -3.31
N ILE A 75 9.66 7.58 -2.82
CA ILE A 75 9.26 8.83 -3.51
C ILE A 75 10.47 9.70 -3.92
N MET A 76 11.69 9.18 -3.80
CA MET A 76 12.92 9.98 -3.91
C MET A 76 13.06 10.83 -5.18
N ASP A 77 12.33 10.56 -6.27
CA ASP A 77 12.45 11.31 -7.52
C ASP A 77 11.47 12.50 -7.68
N PHE A 78 10.51 12.73 -6.77
CA PHE A 78 9.46 13.76 -6.98
C PHE A 78 9.22 14.69 -5.78
N ARG A 79 9.82 15.90 -5.84
CA ARG A 79 9.74 16.95 -4.81
C ARG A 79 8.31 17.38 -4.44
N GLU A 80 7.38 17.42 -5.39
CA GLU A 80 5.97 17.77 -5.13
C GLU A 80 5.26 16.70 -4.30
N PHE A 81 5.67 15.45 -4.51
CA PHE A 81 5.12 14.28 -3.85
C PHE A 81 5.62 14.18 -2.40
N LEU A 82 6.87 14.60 -2.14
CA LEU A 82 7.42 14.74 -0.78
C LEU A 82 6.60 15.71 0.07
N LYS A 83 6.14 16.83 -0.48
CA LYS A 83 5.30 17.79 0.26
C LYS A 83 3.98 17.17 0.73
N MET A 84 3.40 16.30 -0.10
CA MET A 84 2.17 15.61 0.26
C MET A 84 2.37 14.54 1.32
N VAL A 85 3.46 13.77 1.20
CA VAL A 85 3.82 12.72 2.15
C VAL A 85 4.19 13.29 3.51
N ASN A 86 4.76 14.49 3.52
CA ASN A 86 5.05 15.27 4.72
C ASN A 86 3.87 16.14 5.20
N PHE A 87 2.70 16.00 4.57
CA PHE A 87 1.49 16.73 4.94
C PHE A 87 1.63 18.26 4.90
N GLU A 88 2.59 18.80 4.15
CA GLU A 88 2.73 20.24 3.90
C GLU A 88 1.59 20.78 3.02
N ASP A 89 1.03 19.93 2.15
CA ASP A 89 -0.22 20.17 1.43
C ASP A 89 -1.16 18.99 1.62
N THR A 90 -2.32 19.22 2.23
CA THR A 90 -3.31 18.19 2.56
C THR A 90 -4.44 18.08 1.55
N ARG A 91 -4.39 18.84 0.45
CA ARG A 91 -5.41 18.77 -0.60
C ARG A 91 -5.21 17.49 -1.41
N PRO A 92 -6.30 16.86 -1.89
CA PRO A 92 -6.20 15.81 -2.89
C PRO A 92 -5.43 16.32 -4.09
N TYR A 93 -4.40 15.58 -4.50
CA TYR A 93 -3.61 15.94 -5.66
C TYR A 93 -4.08 15.15 -6.86
N MET A 94 -4.34 15.87 -7.94
CA MET A 94 -4.79 15.32 -9.21
C MET A 94 -3.63 15.42 -10.19
N PHE A 95 -3.12 14.26 -10.62
CA PHE A 95 -2.10 14.15 -11.65
C PHE A 95 -2.73 14.43 -13.01
N ASN A 96 -2.01 15.13 -13.88
CA ASN A 96 -2.39 15.16 -15.29
C ASN A 96 -1.93 13.84 -15.91
N THR A 97 -2.83 12.87 -16.05
CA THR A 97 -2.50 11.51 -16.52
C THR A 97 -1.95 11.46 -17.95
N GLU A 98 -2.17 12.51 -18.75
CA GLU A 98 -1.62 12.63 -20.11
C GLU A 98 -0.15 13.10 -20.11
N ASN A 99 0.21 13.97 -19.16
CA ASN A 99 1.54 14.58 -19.09
C ASN A 99 2.46 13.98 -18.01
N ASP A 100 1.87 13.36 -16.98
CA ASP A 100 2.53 12.86 -15.77
C ASP A 100 2.36 11.34 -15.62
N VAL A 101 2.61 10.57 -16.69
CA VAL A 101 2.32 9.12 -16.76
C VAL A 101 2.98 8.31 -15.62
N HIS A 102 4.09 8.81 -15.07
CA HIS A 102 4.80 8.16 -13.96
C HIS A 102 4.15 8.40 -12.58
N LYS A 103 3.37 9.48 -12.41
CA LYS A 103 2.81 9.84 -11.10
C LYS A 103 1.69 8.89 -10.63
N PRO A 104 0.73 8.46 -11.48
CA PRO A 104 -0.21 7.40 -11.11
C PRO A 104 0.49 6.10 -10.71
N ALA A 105 1.54 5.69 -11.44
CA ALA A 105 2.30 4.49 -11.12
C ALA A 105 2.94 4.56 -9.72
N MET A 106 3.56 5.70 -9.38
CA MET A 106 4.10 5.92 -8.03
C MET A 106 3.01 5.94 -6.96
N ALA A 107 1.89 6.61 -7.22
CA ALA A 107 0.76 6.65 -6.30
C ALA A 107 0.22 5.24 -6.02
N THR A 108 0.07 4.41 -7.07
CA THR A 108 -0.34 3.01 -6.91
C THR A 108 0.70 2.18 -6.16
N GLY A 109 1.99 2.41 -6.39
CA GLY A 109 3.08 1.74 -5.69
C GLY A 109 3.10 2.06 -4.19
N LEU A 110 2.76 3.30 -3.81
CA LEU A 110 2.61 3.66 -2.40
C LEU A 110 1.45 2.94 -1.73
N VAL A 111 0.31 2.84 -2.41
CA VAL A 111 -0.85 2.11 -1.86
C VAL A 111 -0.54 0.61 -1.76
N GLU A 112 0.19 0.04 -2.72
CA GLU A 112 0.67 -1.34 -2.64
C GLU A 112 1.60 -1.55 -1.43
N LYS A 113 2.58 -0.67 -1.22
CA LYS A 113 3.48 -0.72 -0.06
C LYS A 113 2.75 -0.53 1.26
N PHE A 114 1.70 0.28 1.27
CA PHE A 114 0.84 0.40 2.44
C PHE A 114 0.02 -0.87 2.72
N ALA A 115 -0.46 -1.55 1.68
CA ALA A 115 -1.12 -2.85 1.84
C ALA A 115 -0.16 -3.89 2.44
N GLU A 116 1.10 -3.92 1.98
CA GLU A 116 2.16 -4.74 2.57
C GLU A 116 2.40 -4.40 4.05
N TYR A 117 2.52 -3.11 4.38
CA TYR A 117 2.67 -2.62 5.75
C TYR A 117 1.55 -3.12 6.67
N LEU A 118 0.29 -3.00 6.24
CA LEU A 118 -0.87 -3.48 7.00
C LEU A 118 -0.88 -5.00 7.16
N ALA A 119 -0.45 -5.75 6.13
CA ALA A 119 -0.31 -7.20 6.22
C ALA A 119 0.75 -7.62 7.24
N ILE A 120 1.90 -6.96 7.27
CA ILE A 120 2.98 -7.20 8.24
C ILE A 120 2.51 -6.87 9.65
N LYS A 121 1.90 -5.69 9.86
CA LYS A 121 1.36 -5.26 11.16
C LYS A 121 0.36 -6.27 11.71
N ARG A 122 -0.59 -6.74 10.88
CA ARG A 122 -1.58 -7.76 11.28
C ARG A 122 -0.91 -9.07 11.69
N ARG A 123 0.08 -9.55 10.94
CA ARG A 123 0.82 -10.77 11.30
C ARG A 123 1.54 -10.63 12.63
N GLY A 124 2.21 -9.50 12.88
CA GLY A 124 2.90 -9.25 14.16
C GLY A 124 1.95 -9.21 15.37
N LEU A 125 0.74 -8.67 15.20
CA LEU A 125 -0.29 -8.67 16.24
C LEU A 125 -0.78 -10.10 16.55
N VAL A 126 -1.08 -10.89 15.52
CA VAL A 126 -1.49 -12.29 15.66
C VAL A 126 -0.43 -13.12 16.40
N ASP A 127 0.85 -12.96 16.02
CA ASP A 127 1.95 -13.66 16.67
C ASP A 127 2.10 -13.26 18.15
N THR A 128 1.84 -11.99 18.49
CA THR A 128 1.88 -11.50 19.87
C THR A 128 0.72 -12.07 20.69
N GLU A 129 -0.49 -12.09 20.13
CA GLU A 129 -1.69 -12.63 20.79
C GLU A 129 -1.57 -14.14 21.03
N LEU A 130 -1.07 -14.90 20.06
CA LEU A 130 -0.80 -16.34 20.20
C LEU A 130 0.23 -16.63 21.30
N ARG A 131 1.20 -15.73 21.53
CA ARG A 131 2.20 -15.88 22.61
C ARG A 131 1.60 -15.57 23.98
N LEU A 132 0.70 -14.58 24.07
CA LEU A 132 0.07 -14.19 25.34
C LEU A 132 -1.06 -15.14 25.76
N GLY A 133 -1.84 -15.67 24.81
CA GLY A 133 -2.94 -16.61 25.06
C GLY A 133 -2.51 -18.01 25.51
N ARG A 134 -1.25 -18.41 25.30
CA ARG A 134 -0.75 -19.75 25.65
C ARG A 134 -0.23 -19.87 27.10
N GLY A 135 -0.11 -18.77 27.83
CA GLY A 135 0.45 -18.74 29.20
C GLY A 135 -0.58 -18.76 30.35
N GLY A 136 -1.88 -18.74 30.04
CA GLY A 136 -2.93 -18.47 31.02
C GLY A 136 -3.90 -19.63 31.29
N SER A 137 -3.42 -20.87 31.39
CA SER A 137 -4.22 -21.96 31.96
C SER A 137 -3.39 -22.78 32.95
N SER A 138 -3.11 -22.14 34.08
CA SER A 138 -2.86 -22.83 35.34
C SER A 138 -3.71 -22.13 36.38
N ARG A 139 -4.92 -22.65 36.59
CA ARG A 139 -5.63 -22.48 37.85
C ARG A 139 -6.00 -23.87 38.34
N SER A 140 -5.30 -24.22 39.42
CA SER A 140 -5.60 -25.23 40.42
C SER A 140 -7.01 -25.12 40.97
#